data_AF-A0AAW1NRZ4-F1
#
_entry.id   AF-A0AAW1NRZ4-F1
#
_cell.length_a   1.000
_cell.length_b   1.000
_cell.length_c   1.000
_cell.angle_alpha   90.00
_cell.angle_beta   90.00
_cell.angle_gamma   90.00
#
_symmetry.space_group_name_H-M   'P 1'
#
loop_
_entity.id
_entity.type
_entity.pdbx_description
1 polymer ?
#
loop_
_entity_poly.entity_id
_entity_poly.type
_entity_poly.pdbx_seq_one_letter_code
_entity_poly.pdbx_strand_id
1 'polypeptide(L)'
;MDLAHQAGRIHCSTNLADLPYLRYVGTRSTGAATDGICYRKALWGAVEREQLVVPLITKPDEVFEKQGLEFVYDTDQLAVEELIELFQKVGFPKRNAESLTKALDASHKLIWIRHAKQTRWARLGQLLGFARATSDKAVSATIWDVAVNPLWQRGGLGRGLVERLVAALVEDGVNAVTLYAEPNVVRMYEKLGFLQDPSKVQGLSFQRSSPAGAALVASCKA
;
A
#
# COMPACT_ATOMS: atom_id res chain seq x y z
N MET A 1 -27.46 -15.30 25.24
CA MET A 1 -28.11 -16.21 24.27
C MET A 1 -28.52 -15.34 23.09
N ASP A 2 -27.55 -14.97 22.25
CA ASP A 2 -27.03 -15.69 21.08
C ASP A 2 -27.73 -15.18 19.81
N LEU A 3 -27.11 -14.17 19.18
CA LEU A 3 -27.48 -13.64 17.87
C LEU A 3 -26.46 -14.19 16.88
N ALA A 4 -26.87 -15.24 16.19
CA ALA A 4 -26.07 -15.99 15.24
C ALA A 4 -25.54 -15.10 14.10
N HIS A 5 -24.22 -15.16 13.93
CA HIS A 5 -23.51 -14.75 12.72
C HIS A 5 -24.07 -15.45 11.49
N GLN A 6 -24.74 -14.71 10.62
CA GLN A 6 -25.01 -15.16 9.24
C GLN A 6 -23.75 -14.88 8.41
N ALA A 7 -22.81 -15.82 8.45
CA ALA A 7 -21.67 -15.87 7.53
C ALA A 7 -22.19 -16.04 6.09
N GLY A 8 -21.80 -15.12 5.21
CA GLY A 8 -22.11 -15.19 3.78
C GLY A 8 -21.61 -16.50 3.19
N ARG A 9 -22.55 -17.34 2.71
CA ARG A 9 -22.22 -18.56 1.99
C ARG A 9 -21.48 -18.19 0.70
N ILE A 10 -20.31 -18.80 0.50
CA ILE A 10 -19.63 -18.83 -0.81
C ILE A 10 -20.54 -19.60 -1.77
N HIS A 11 -21.01 -18.96 -2.84
CA HIS A 11 -21.74 -19.66 -3.90
C HIS A 11 -20.78 -20.65 -4.60
N CYS A 12 -20.95 -21.95 -4.31
CA CYS A 12 -20.22 -23.02 -4.97
C CYS A 12 -20.94 -23.36 -6.28
N SER A 13 -20.36 -22.96 -7.42
CA SER A 13 -20.70 -23.55 -8.71
C SER A 13 -20.00 -24.91 -8.80
N THR A 14 -20.75 -26.00 -9.01
CA THR A 14 -20.23 -27.36 -9.16
C THR A 14 -19.67 -27.63 -10.56
N ASN A 15 -19.68 -26.65 -11.47
CA ASN A 15 -19.21 -26.82 -12.84
C ASN A 15 -18.14 -25.76 -13.17
N LEU A 16 -16.91 -26.22 -13.35
CA LEU A 16 -15.75 -25.36 -13.66
C LEU A 16 -15.93 -24.58 -14.98
N ALA A 17 -16.75 -25.10 -15.90
CA ALA A 17 -17.01 -24.49 -17.21
C ALA A 17 -17.90 -23.23 -17.16
N ASP A 18 -18.64 -23.03 -16.06
CA ASP A 18 -19.61 -21.93 -15.92
C ASP A 18 -19.04 -20.72 -15.17
N LEU A 19 -17.78 -20.78 -14.73
CA LEU A 19 -17.10 -19.64 -14.11
C LEU A 19 -16.68 -18.62 -15.19
N PRO A 20 -16.85 -17.31 -14.95
CA PRO A 20 -16.36 -16.29 -15.87
C PRO A 20 -14.87 -16.53 -16.16
N TYR A 21 -14.46 -16.46 -17.43
CA TYR A 21 -13.07 -16.71 -17.83
C TYR A 21 -12.14 -15.68 -17.18
N LEU A 22 -11.45 -16.08 -16.12
CA LEU A 22 -10.53 -15.24 -15.37
C LEU A 22 -9.12 -15.45 -15.92
N ARG A 23 -8.44 -14.39 -16.35
CA ARG A 23 -7.07 -14.47 -16.86
C ARG A 23 -6.07 -14.14 -15.77
N TYR A 24 -5.16 -15.08 -15.52
CA TYR A 24 -3.93 -14.85 -14.76
C TYR A 24 -3.02 -13.86 -15.52
N VAL A 25 -2.69 -12.74 -14.89
CA VAL A 25 -1.69 -11.78 -15.39
C VAL A 25 -0.44 -11.94 -14.52
N GLY A 26 0.43 -12.86 -14.94
CA GLY A 26 1.73 -13.10 -14.34
C GLY A 26 2.59 -13.88 -15.34
N THR A 27 3.91 -13.83 -15.18
CA THR A 27 4.79 -14.67 -16.00
C THR A 27 4.48 -16.14 -15.71
N ARG A 28 4.22 -16.94 -16.75
CA ARG A 28 4.11 -18.40 -16.59
C ARG A 28 5.48 -18.90 -16.16
N SER A 29 5.64 -19.26 -14.89
CA SER A 29 6.80 -20.04 -14.47
C SER A 29 6.75 -21.37 -15.19
N THR A 30 7.87 -21.82 -15.75
CA THR A 30 8.04 -23.15 -16.36
C THR A 30 8.14 -24.28 -15.33
N GLY A 31 7.71 -24.04 -14.09
CA GLY A 31 7.74 -25.01 -13.00
C GLY A 31 6.76 -26.17 -13.19
N ALA A 32 7.17 -27.34 -12.70
CA ALA A 32 6.38 -28.57 -12.69
C ALA A 32 4.94 -28.35 -12.19
N ALA A 33 4.01 -29.16 -12.71
CA ALA A 33 2.60 -29.14 -12.30
C ALA A 33 2.49 -29.35 -10.79
N THR A 34 2.25 -28.26 -10.08
CA THR A 34 1.85 -28.26 -8.66
C THR A 34 0.39 -27.82 -8.60
N ASP A 35 -0.30 -28.15 -7.52
CA ASP A 35 -1.66 -27.67 -7.22
C ASP A 35 -1.71 -26.16 -6.88
N GLY A 36 -0.59 -25.44 -7.03
CA GLY A 36 -0.47 -24.02 -6.70
C GLY A 36 -0.24 -23.75 -5.20
N ILE A 37 -0.14 -24.77 -4.35
CA ILE A 37 0.12 -24.61 -2.92
C ILE A 37 1.63 -24.47 -2.68
N CYS A 38 2.03 -23.37 -2.02
CA CYS A 38 3.42 -23.12 -1.68
C CYS A 38 3.87 -24.01 -0.50
N TYR A 39 4.35 -25.22 -0.79
CA TYR A 39 4.94 -26.13 0.20
C TYR A 39 6.29 -25.64 0.77
N ARG A 40 6.91 -24.63 0.12
CA ARG A 40 8.19 -24.03 0.54
C ARG A 40 8.02 -22.82 1.47
N LYS A 41 6.83 -22.57 2.02
CA LYS A 41 6.63 -21.50 3.01
C LYS A 41 7.51 -21.67 4.25
N ALA A 42 7.95 -22.91 4.55
CA ALA A 42 8.95 -23.20 5.58
C ALA A 42 10.29 -22.48 5.33
N LEU A 43 10.70 -22.30 4.06
CA LEU A 43 11.91 -21.53 3.73
C LEU A 43 11.75 -20.03 3.98
N TRP A 44 10.52 -19.51 4.05
CA TRP A 44 10.24 -18.10 4.41
C TRP A 44 10.33 -17.85 5.93
N GLY A 45 10.40 -18.92 6.74
CA GLY A 45 10.61 -18.87 8.18
C GLY A 45 11.97 -19.41 8.63
N ALA A 46 12.76 -19.99 7.71
CA ALA A 46 14.12 -20.47 7.98
C ALA A 46 15.18 -19.36 7.94
N VAL A 47 14.83 -18.19 7.41
CA VAL A 47 15.52 -16.96 7.76
C VAL A 47 14.95 -16.57 9.12
N GLU A 48 15.73 -16.69 10.20
CA GLU A 48 15.40 -16.01 11.46
C GLU A 48 15.02 -14.58 11.09
N ARG A 49 13.74 -14.24 11.21
CA ARG A 49 13.31 -12.86 11.01
C ARG A 49 13.79 -12.13 12.24
N GLU A 50 15.06 -11.74 12.25
CA GLU A 50 15.54 -10.71 13.14
C GLU A 50 14.51 -9.59 13.12
N GLN A 51 14.07 -9.19 14.31
CA GLN A 51 13.08 -8.15 14.47
C GLN A 51 13.51 -6.95 13.63
N LEU A 52 12.58 -6.41 12.82
CA LEU A 52 12.91 -5.23 12.03
C LEU A 52 13.41 -4.14 12.98
N VAL A 53 14.53 -3.51 12.64
CA VAL A 53 15.02 -2.37 13.40
C VAL A 53 14.21 -1.14 12.98
N VAL A 54 13.79 -0.34 13.95
CA VAL A 54 13.11 0.93 13.68
C VAL A 54 13.99 1.76 12.74
N PRO A 55 13.48 2.18 11.57
CA PRO A 55 14.28 2.93 10.61
C PRO A 55 14.70 4.27 11.19
N LEU A 56 15.89 4.74 10.83
CA LEU A 56 16.33 6.08 11.18
C LEU A 56 15.45 7.12 10.50
N ILE A 57 14.90 8.04 11.29
CA ILE A 57 14.20 9.22 10.78
C ILE A 57 15.25 10.21 10.25
N THR A 58 15.28 10.42 8.94
CA THR A 58 16.34 11.24 8.30
C THR A 58 16.16 12.74 8.54
N LYS A 59 14.91 13.17 8.74
CA LYS A 59 14.55 14.55 9.11
C LYS A 59 13.50 14.50 10.21
N PRO A 60 13.80 15.05 11.41
CA PRO A 60 12.84 15.05 12.50
C PRO A 60 11.72 16.08 12.23
N ASP A 61 10.64 16.04 13.00
CA ASP A 61 9.44 16.85 12.79
C ASP A 61 9.74 18.35 12.79
N GLU A 62 10.68 18.82 13.62
CA GLU A 62 11.02 20.24 13.77
C GLU A 62 11.55 20.85 12.47
N VAL A 63 12.12 20.04 11.57
CA VAL A 63 12.58 20.51 10.24
C VAL A 63 11.39 20.84 9.34
N PHE A 64 10.30 20.07 9.45
CA PHE A 64 9.07 20.26 8.68
C PHE A 64 8.19 21.34 9.32
N GLU A 65 8.12 21.40 10.66
CA GLU A 65 7.39 22.43 11.39
C GLU A 65 7.90 23.84 11.09
N LYS A 66 9.22 24.02 10.95
CA LYS A 66 9.84 25.29 10.51
C LYS A 66 9.35 25.72 9.13
N GLN A 67 8.94 24.78 8.28
CA GLN A 67 8.35 25.02 6.96
C GLN A 67 6.83 25.18 7.02
N GLY A 68 6.22 25.11 8.20
CA GLY A 68 4.77 25.16 8.38
C GLY A 68 4.08 23.84 8.02
N LEU A 69 4.78 22.72 8.15
CA LEU A 69 4.26 21.39 7.86
C LEU A 69 4.14 20.58 9.14
N GLU A 70 3.06 19.82 9.25
CA GLU A 70 2.75 19.01 10.43
C GLU A 70 2.32 17.61 9.98
N PHE A 71 2.86 16.58 10.63
CA PHE A 71 2.44 15.19 10.45
C PHE A 71 1.32 14.87 11.46
N VAL A 72 0.23 14.29 10.97
CA VAL A 72 -0.95 13.89 11.75
C VAL A 72 -1.17 12.39 11.59
N TYR A 73 -1.53 11.72 12.69
CA TYR A 73 -1.51 10.24 12.80
C TYR A 73 -2.90 9.61 12.97
N ASP A 74 -3.95 10.43 13.06
CA ASP A 74 -5.35 10.03 13.15
C ASP A 74 -6.16 10.51 11.94
N THR A 75 -7.47 10.27 11.94
CA THR A 75 -8.39 10.66 10.85
C THR A 75 -9.33 11.80 11.22
N ASP A 76 -9.24 12.38 12.42
CA ASP A 76 -10.29 13.25 12.97
C ASP A 76 -10.51 14.52 12.12
N GLN A 77 -9.44 15.00 11.49
CA GLN A 77 -9.47 16.21 10.65
C GLN A 77 -9.18 15.93 9.18
N LEU A 78 -9.15 14.66 8.78
CA LEU A 78 -8.88 14.25 7.41
C LEU A 78 -10.18 14.27 6.60
N ALA A 79 -10.34 15.28 5.75
CA ALA A 79 -11.46 15.33 4.81
C ALA A 79 -11.27 14.29 3.68
N VAL A 80 -12.21 13.34 3.57
CA VAL A 80 -12.16 12.25 2.57
C VAL A 80 -12.17 12.81 1.15
N GLU A 81 -12.93 13.87 0.90
CA GLU A 81 -13.00 14.55 -0.39
C GLU A 81 -11.63 15.14 -0.78
N GLU A 82 -10.92 15.76 0.16
CA GLU A 82 -9.60 16.33 -0.08
C GLU A 82 -8.57 15.23 -0.36
N LEU A 83 -8.68 14.08 0.31
CA LEU A 83 -7.83 12.91 0.03
C LEU A 83 -8.10 12.35 -1.38
N ILE A 84 -9.37 12.28 -1.80
CA ILE A 84 -9.73 11.86 -3.17
C ILE A 84 -9.14 12.83 -4.19
N GLU A 85 -9.18 14.14 -3.94
CA GLU A 85 -8.54 15.13 -4.80
C GLU A 85 -7.02 14.96 -4.86
N LEU A 86 -6.37 14.70 -3.72
CA LEU A 86 -4.93 14.43 -3.67
C LEU A 86 -4.59 13.22 -4.54
N PHE A 87 -5.33 12.12 -4.41
CA PHE A 87 -5.15 10.92 -5.24
C PHE A 87 -5.29 11.21 -6.73
N GLN A 88 -6.30 11.99 -7.13
CA GLN A 88 -6.45 12.39 -8.53
C GLN A 88 -5.26 13.24 -9.03
N LYS A 89 -4.77 14.19 -8.21
CA LYS A 89 -3.62 15.04 -8.56
C LYS A 89 -2.32 14.26 -8.78
N VAL A 90 -2.15 13.13 -8.10
CA VAL A 90 -0.96 12.26 -8.25
C VAL A 90 -1.14 11.14 -9.28
N GLY A 91 -2.28 11.09 -9.96
CA GLY A 91 -2.58 10.10 -11.00
C GLY A 91 -3.11 8.76 -10.49
N PHE A 92 -3.48 8.66 -9.21
CA PHE A 92 -4.13 7.46 -8.68
C PHE A 92 -5.55 7.31 -9.25
N PRO A 93 -6.07 6.08 -9.38
CA PRO A 93 -7.43 5.86 -9.82
C PRO A 93 -8.42 6.55 -8.88
N LYS A 94 -9.45 7.19 -9.46
CA LYS A 94 -10.51 7.82 -8.68
C LYS A 94 -11.21 6.78 -7.82
N ARG A 95 -11.29 7.05 -6.51
CA ARG A 95 -11.98 6.20 -5.54
C ARG A 95 -13.35 6.79 -5.20
N ASN A 96 -14.30 5.91 -4.88
CA ASN A 96 -15.55 6.35 -4.30
C ASN A 96 -15.35 6.64 -2.80
N ALA A 97 -16.06 7.65 -2.26
CA ALA A 97 -15.86 8.12 -0.89
C ALA A 97 -16.24 7.07 0.15
N GLU A 98 -17.32 6.31 -0.07
CA GLU A 98 -17.79 5.29 0.87
C GLU A 98 -16.76 4.16 1.06
N SER A 99 -16.20 3.64 -0.02
CA SER A 99 -15.19 2.57 0.01
C SER A 99 -13.85 3.08 0.53
N LEU A 100 -13.49 4.34 0.24
CA LEU A 100 -12.30 4.94 0.81
C LEU A 100 -12.45 5.10 2.32
N THR A 101 -13.60 5.55 2.81
CA THR A 101 -13.91 5.65 4.25
C THR A 101 -13.76 4.29 4.93
N LYS A 102 -14.41 3.25 4.38
CA LYS A 102 -14.25 1.87 4.90
C LYS A 102 -12.79 1.40 4.88
N ALA A 103 -12.02 1.77 3.87
CA ALA A 103 -10.61 1.41 3.79
C ALA A 103 -9.76 2.16 4.84
N LEU A 104 -10.09 3.42 5.15
CA LEU A 104 -9.45 4.19 6.23
C LEU A 104 -9.75 3.55 7.59
N ASP A 105 -11.02 3.22 7.86
CA ASP A 105 -11.44 2.59 9.12
C ASP A 105 -10.78 1.23 9.35
N ALA A 106 -10.57 0.46 8.27
CA ALA A 106 -9.94 -0.85 8.31
C ALA A 106 -8.39 -0.79 8.27
N SER A 107 -7.79 0.40 8.21
CA SER A 107 -6.34 0.55 8.17
C SER A 107 -5.75 0.53 9.57
N HIS A 108 -4.54 -0.03 9.68
CA HIS A 108 -3.86 -0.14 10.97
C HIS A 108 -3.10 1.13 11.33
N LYS A 109 -2.34 1.68 10.36
CA LYS A 109 -1.63 2.96 10.53
C LYS A 109 -1.85 3.83 9.30
N LEU A 110 -2.01 5.12 9.54
CA LEU A 110 -2.02 6.15 8.52
C LEU A 110 -1.33 7.39 9.06
N ILE A 111 -0.75 8.15 8.15
CA ILE A 111 -0.08 9.40 8.45
C ILE A 111 -0.38 10.36 7.31
N TRP A 112 -0.69 11.59 7.64
CA TRP A 112 -0.89 12.63 6.63
C TRP A 112 -0.19 13.91 7.03
N ILE A 113 0.11 14.73 6.02
CA ILE A 113 0.79 16.02 6.21
C ILE A 113 -0.21 17.10 5.92
N ARG A 114 -0.31 18.07 6.83
CA ARG A 114 -1.06 19.30 6.60
C ARG A 114 -0.18 20.54 6.67
N HIS A 115 -0.67 21.61 6.06
CA HIS A 115 -0.05 22.92 6.21
C HIS A 115 -0.56 23.62 7.49
N ALA A 116 0.33 23.91 8.44
CA ALA A 116 0.01 24.47 9.75
C ALA A 116 -0.13 26.01 9.77
N LYS A 117 0.05 26.69 8.62
CA LYS A 117 -0.04 28.16 8.50
C LYS A 117 -0.83 28.59 7.28
N GLN A 118 -1.37 29.80 7.25
CA GLN A 118 -1.87 30.38 5.99
C GLN A 118 -0.69 31.00 5.23
N THR A 119 -0.48 30.63 3.97
CA THR A 119 0.57 31.23 3.11
C THR A 119 0.03 31.55 1.72
N ARG A 120 0.87 32.15 0.87
CA ARG A 120 0.56 32.35 -0.55
C ARG A 120 0.53 31.06 -1.36
N TRP A 121 1.05 29.95 -0.84
CA TRP A 121 1.20 28.67 -1.55
C TRP A 121 0.28 27.58 -1.02
N ALA A 122 -0.22 27.71 0.21
CA ALA A 122 -1.11 26.74 0.84
C ALA A 122 -2.02 27.40 1.88
N ARG A 123 -3.23 26.85 2.01
CA ARG A 123 -4.19 27.24 3.05
C ARG A 123 -3.89 26.54 4.38
N LEU A 124 -4.29 27.14 5.49
CA LEU A 124 -4.26 26.49 6.80
C LEU A 124 -5.07 25.18 6.76
N GLY A 125 -4.48 24.10 7.27
CA GLY A 125 -5.07 22.76 7.30
C GLY A 125 -5.13 22.04 5.96
N GLN A 126 -4.49 22.56 4.89
CA GLN A 126 -4.47 21.87 3.59
C GLN A 126 -3.77 20.52 3.67
N LEU A 127 -4.36 19.47 3.13
CA LEU A 127 -3.72 18.16 2.96
C LEU A 127 -2.66 18.22 1.85
N LEU A 128 -1.42 17.87 2.21
CA LEU A 128 -0.26 17.93 1.31
C LEU A 128 0.36 16.57 1.03
N GLY A 129 0.15 15.59 1.90
CA GLY A 129 0.64 14.23 1.71
C GLY A 129 -0.11 13.23 2.57
N PHE A 130 -0.11 11.97 2.17
CA PHE A 130 -0.84 10.89 2.81
C PHE A 130 -0.10 9.57 2.63
N ALA A 131 -0.02 8.77 3.68
CA ALA A 131 0.46 7.40 3.62
C ALA A 131 -0.38 6.48 4.52
N ARG A 132 -0.59 5.23 4.08
CA ARG A 132 -1.46 4.28 4.79
C ARG A 132 -0.99 2.83 4.63
N ALA A 133 -1.10 2.07 5.72
CA ALA A 133 -0.82 0.64 5.75
C ALA A 133 -1.93 -0.16 6.45
N THR A 134 -2.18 -1.36 5.94
CA THR A 134 -2.93 -2.40 6.64
C THR A 134 -1.96 -3.38 7.29
N SER A 135 -2.35 -3.98 8.41
CA SER A 135 -1.53 -4.98 9.08
C SER A 135 -2.40 -5.98 9.84
N ASP A 136 -1.89 -7.20 10.01
CA ASP A 136 -2.39 -8.18 10.96
C ASP A 136 -1.93 -7.90 12.41
N LYS A 137 -1.14 -6.83 12.62
CA LYS A 137 -0.58 -6.37 13.90
C LYS A 137 0.34 -7.39 14.59
N ALA A 138 0.87 -8.36 13.84
CA ALA A 138 1.69 -9.42 14.41
C ALA A 138 2.82 -9.87 13.49
N VAL A 139 2.54 -10.07 12.20
CA VAL A 139 3.45 -10.72 11.26
C VAL A 139 3.79 -9.80 10.10
N SER A 140 2.80 -9.11 9.53
CA SER A 140 2.96 -8.42 8.26
C SER A 140 2.15 -7.13 8.15
N ALA A 141 2.69 -6.19 7.38
CA ALA A 141 1.99 -4.99 6.94
C ALA A 141 2.21 -4.75 5.44
N THR A 142 1.22 -4.12 4.81
CA THR A 142 1.28 -3.68 3.42
C THR A 142 0.97 -2.19 3.36
N ILE A 143 1.89 -1.40 2.81
CA ILE A 143 1.69 0.01 2.49
C ILE A 143 0.97 0.07 1.13
N TRP A 144 -0.21 0.69 1.13
CA TRP A 144 -1.07 0.77 -0.06
C TRP A 144 -0.96 2.11 -0.78
N ASP A 145 -0.99 3.19 -0.01
CA ASP A 145 -1.08 4.54 -0.51
C ASP A 145 0.10 5.32 0.02
N VAL A 146 0.86 5.96 -0.88
CA VAL A 146 1.84 7.01 -0.57
C VAL A 146 1.67 8.09 -1.62
N ALA A 147 1.09 9.22 -1.23
CA ALA A 147 0.78 10.33 -2.12
C ALA A 147 1.32 11.63 -1.54
N VAL A 148 1.90 12.48 -2.39
CA VAL A 148 2.34 13.82 -2.04
C VAL A 148 1.87 14.77 -3.13
N ASN A 149 1.24 15.87 -2.74
CA ASN A 149 0.77 16.91 -3.63
C ASN A 149 1.91 17.32 -4.59
N PRO A 150 1.70 17.32 -5.93
CA PRO A 150 2.76 17.58 -6.90
C PRO A 150 3.58 18.86 -6.64
N LEU A 151 2.94 19.92 -6.14
CA LEU A 151 3.61 21.19 -5.81
C LEU A 151 4.56 21.10 -4.60
N TRP A 152 4.43 20.04 -3.80
CA TRP A 152 5.16 19.78 -2.56
C TRP A 152 6.09 18.56 -2.66
N GLN A 153 6.23 17.99 -3.85
CA GLN A 153 7.15 16.88 -4.11
C GLN A 153 8.61 17.36 -4.11
N ARG A 154 9.55 16.40 -4.03
CA ARG A 154 11.01 16.65 -4.00
C ARG A 154 11.54 17.41 -2.77
N GLY A 155 10.67 17.83 -1.84
CA GLY A 155 11.04 18.37 -0.52
C GLY A 155 11.38 17.32 0.55
N GLY A 156 11.16 16.03 0.25
CA GLY A 156 11.39 14.92 1.18
C GLY A 156 10.14 14.46 1.95
N LEU A 157 8.95 14.98 1.63
CA LEU A 157 7.69 14.59 2.30
C LEU A 157 7.36 13.11 2.16
N GLY A 158 7.49 12.54 0.96
CA GLY A 158 7.21 11.13 0.73
C GLY A 158 8.14 10.22 1.52
N ARG A 159 9.41 10.61 1.66
CA ARG A 159 10.37 9.92 2.53
C ARG A 159 9.94 10.03 3.99
N GLY A 160 9.62 11.24 4.46
CA GLY A 160 9.20 11.48 5.84
C GLY A 160 7.95 10.70 6.24
N LEU A 161 6.97 10.57 5.32
CA LEU A 161 5.78 9.73 5.50
C LEU A 161 6.14 8.26 5.67
N VAL A 162 6.95 7.71 4.75
CA VAL A 162 7.30 6.28 4.77
C VAL A 162 8.15 5.94 5.99
N GLU A 163 9.13 6.78 6.35
CA GLU A 163 9.97 6.57 7.53
C GLU A 163 9.12 6.48 8.81
N ARG A 164 8.22 7.45 9.03
CA ARG A 164 7.33 7.46 10.20
C ARG A 164 6.35 6.29 10.19
N LEU A 165 5.82 5.94 9.01
CA LEU A 165 4.87 4.84 8.87
C LEU A 165 5.53 3.50 9.17
N VAL A 166 6.74 3.27 8.66
CA VAL A 166 7.49 2.04 8.93
C VAL A 166 7.92 1.99 10.40
N ALA A 167 8.40 3.10 10.99
CA ALA A 167 8.71 3.17 12.41
C ALA A 167 7.52 2.75 13.28
N ALA A 168 6.35 3.35 13.05
CA ALA A 168 5.13 3.03 13.80
C ALA A 168 4.66 1.57 13.62
N LEU A 169 4.92 0.94 12.47
CA LEU A 169 4.61 -0.48 12.25
C LEU A 169 5.59 -1.40 12.98
N VAL A 170 6.88 -1.07 12.95
CA VAL A 170 7.93 -1.85 13.61
C VAL A 170 7.82 -1.77 15.14
N GLU A 171 7.48 -0.59 15.68
CA GLU A 171 7.21 -0.39 17.11
C GLU A 171 6.02 -1.22 17.59
N ASP A 172 5.02 -1.42 16.74
CA ASP A 172 3.88 -2.31 16.98
C ASP A 172 4.25 -3.82 16.86
N GLY A 173 5.50 -4.15 16.57
CA GLY A 173 6.01 -5.52 16.47
C GLY A 173 5.85 -6.16 15.08
N VAL A 174 5.52 -5.39 14.04
CA VAL A 174 5.44 -5.90 12.67
C VAL A 174 6.83 -6.20 12.12
N ASN A 175 7.06 -7.46 11.74
CA ASN A 175 8.37 -7.95 11.28
C ASN A 175 8.49 -8.10 9.76
N ALA A 176 7.48 -7.68 8.99
CA ALA A 176 7.54 -7.66 7.54
C ALA A 176 6.68 -6.52 6.98
N VAL A 177 7.29 -5.57 6.28
CA VAL A 177 6.58 -4.47 5.62
C VAL A 177 6.75 -4.59 4.11
N THR A 178 5.64 -4.57 3.39
CA THR A 178 5.60 -4.73 1.92
C THR A 178 4.91 -3.55 1.26
N LEU A 179 5.26 -3.27 0.01
CA LEU A 179 4.59 -2.27 -0.81
C LEU A 179 4.65 -2.67 -2.28
N TYR A 180 3.79 -2.05 -3.10
CA TYR A 180 3.82 -2.19 -4.55
C TYR A 180 4.21 -0.85 -5.16
N ALA A 181 5.32 -0.83 -5.90
CA ALA A 181 5.89 0.38 -6.47
C ALA A 181 5.83 0.34 -8.00
N GLU A 182 5.51 1.48 -8.61
CA GLU A 182 5.73 1.68 -10.05
C GLU A 182 7.25 1.73 -10.35
N PRO A 183 7.70 1.31 -11.55
CA PRO A 183 9.12 1.20 -11.86
C PRO A 183 9.94 2.48 -11.64
N ASN A 184 9.35 3.64 -11.88
CA ASN A 184 9.96 4.97 -11.75
C ASN A 184 10.22 5.40 -10.29
N VAL A 185 9.56 4.80 -9.30
CA VAL A 185 9.70 5.15 -7.87
C VAL A 185 10.46 4.11 -7.05
N VAL A 186 10.80 2.95 -7.62
CA VAL A 186 11.54 1.87 -6.94
C VAL A 186 12.80 2.39 -6.24
N ARG A 187 13.62 3.18 -6.94
CA ARG A 187 14.90 3.71 -6.39
C ARG A 187 14.72 4.59 -5.15
N MET A 188 13.55 5.20 -4.96
CA MET A 188 13.25 5.98 -3.75
C MET A 188 13.07 5.06 -2.54
N TYR A 189 12.35 3.94 -2.72
CA TYR A 189 12.13 2.94 -1.68
C TYR A 189 13.39 2.13 -1.38
N GLU A 190 14.23 1.84 -2.37
CA GLU A 190 15.54 1.20 -2.15
C GLU A 190 16.44 2.02 -1.22
N LYS A 191 16.42 3.35 -1.37
CA LYS A 191 17.14 4.26 -0.45
C LYS A 191 16.59 4.26 0.98
N LEU A 192 15.41 3.68 1.19
CA LEU A 192 14.78 3.47 2.50
C LEU A 192 14.96 2.04 3.03
N GLY A 193 15.75 1.20 2.33
CA GLY A 193 16.01 -0.18 2.73
C GLY A 193 15.01 -1.20 2.20
N PHE A 194 14.05 -0.82 1.36
CA PHE A 194 13.19 -1.79 0.67
C PHE A 194 13.99 -2.54 -0.39
N LEU A 195 13.76 -3.84 -0.49
CA LEU A 195 14.40 -4.69 -1.50
C LEU A 195 13.37 -5.14 -2.52
N GLN A 196 13.73 -5.08 -3.80
CA GLN A 196 12.93 -5.68 -4.86
C GLN A 196 13.19 -7.19 -4.88
N ASP A 197 12.10 -7.96 -4.82
CA ASP A 197 12.12 -9.42 -4.95
C ASP A 197 13.20 -10.16 -4.10
N PRO A 198 13.26 -9.92 -2.77
CA PRO A 198 14.32 -10.47 -1.92
C PRO A 198 14.33 -12.01 -1.86
N SER A 199 13.23 -12.67 -2.23
CA SER A 199 13.03 -14.12 -2.12
C SER A 199 12.55 -14.81 -3.40
N LYS A 200 12.58 -14.13 -4.56
CA LYS A 200 12.01 -14.62 -5.83
C LYS A 200 10.50 -14.91 -5.75
N VAL A 201 9.81 -14.15 -4.89
CA VAL A 201 8.38 -14.29 -4.63
C VAL A 201 7.61 -13.36 -5.53
N GLN A 202 6.68 -13.92 -6.31
CA GLN A 202 5.87 -13.16 -7.24
C GLN A 202 4.58 -12.67 -6.57
N GLY A 203 4.34 -11.35 -6.64
CA GLY A 203 3.03 -10.78 -6.33
C GLY A 203 2.03 -11.12 -7.44
N LEU A 204 0.94 -11.78 -7.09
CA LEU A 204 -0.11 -12.17 -8.03
C LEU A 204 -1.39 -11.41 -7.71
N SER A 205 -2.09 -10.95 -8.74
CA SER A 205 -3.40 -10.29 -8.58
C SER A 205 -4.48 -11.08 -9.32
N PHE A 206 -5.64 -11.20 -8.68
CA PHE A 206 -6.81 -11.85 -9.25
C PHE A 206 -7.75 -10.77 -9.80
N GLN A 207 -7.91 -10.72 -11.12
CA GLN A 207 -8.67 -9.68 -11.80
C GLN A 207 -9.66 -10.27 -12.81
N ARG A 208 -10.76 -9.55 -13.06
CA ARG A 208 -11.69 -9.89 -14.13
C ARG A 208 -10.99 -9.72 -15.48
N SER A 209 -11.11 -10.70 -16.39
CA SER A 209 -10.51 -10.55 -17.72
C SER A 209 -11.18 -9.38 -18.44
N SER A 210 -10.40 -8.37 -18.82
CA SER A 210 -10.84 -7.38 -19.79
C SER A 210 -10.48 -7.87 -21.20
N PRO A 211 -11.36 -7.73 -22.21
CA PRO A 211 -11.02 -8.00 -23.61
C PRO A 211 -9.77 -7.25 -24.08
N ALA A 212 -9.49 -6.07 -23.51
CA ALA A 212 -8.30 -5.27 -23.81
C ALA A 212 -7.00 -5.89 -23.27
N GLY A 213 -7.06 -6.67 -22.19
CA GLY A 213 -5.91 -7.38 -21.62
C GLY A 213 -5.44 -8.57 -22.46
N ALA A 214 -6.28 -9.05 -23.40
CA ALA A 214 -5.89 -10.12 -24.32
C ALA A 214 -4.94 -9.64 -25.43
N ALA A 215 -5.02 -8.37 -25.83
CA ALA A 215 -4.20 -7.80 -26.90
C ALA A 215 -2.76 -7.51 -26.46
N LEU A 216 -2.54 -7.09 -25.21
CA LEU A 216 -1.20 -6.77 -24.69
C LEU A 216 -0.30 -8.01 -24.50
N VAL A 217 -0.88 -9.16 -24.14
CA VAL A 217 -0.11 -10.41 -23.96
C VAL A 217 0.36 -11.00 -25.29
N ALA A 218 -0.29 -10.65 -26.40
CA ALA A 218 0.09 -11.12 -27.74
C ALA A 218 1.33 -10.40 -28.32
N SER A 219 1.68 -9.20 -27.83
CA SER A 219 2.78 -8.41 -28.38
C SER A 219 4.16 -8.67 -27.74
N CYS A 220 4.23 -9.47 -26.66
CA CYS A 220 5.52 -9.88 -26.06
C CYS A 220 6.06 -11.22 -26.59
N LYS A 221 5.46 -11.75 -27.67
CA LYS A 221 6.00 -12.87 -28.44
C LYS A 221 6.28 -12.42 -29.88
N ALA A 222 7.31 -11.62 -30.06
CA ALA A 222 8.03 -11.47 -31.31
C ALA A 222 9.51 -11.34 -30.99
#